data_AF-A0A920MX45-F1
#
_entry.id   AF-A0A920MX45-F1
#
_cell.length_a   1.000
_cell.length_b   1.000
_cell.length_c   1.000
_cell.angle_alpha   90.00
_cell.angle_beta   90.00
_cell.angle_gamma   90.00
#
_symmetry.space_group_name_H-M   'P 1'
#
loop_
_entity.id
_entity.type
_entity.pdbx_description
1 polymer ?
#
loop_
_entity_poly.entity_id
_entity_poly.type
_entity_poly.pdbx_seq_one_letter_code
_entity_poly.pdbx_strand_id
1 'polypeptide(L)'
;MMGPQLFFARTIKGYGLGEAGEGRNITHNQKKINEDELLYFRNRFNLKFTDDEAMKAPFYRFKKKSKKYKYLKKQRDNLGGFLPSRTDKSKNLKVPDLSIFKELIDGSGDRKISTTMAYVRLITLLTKDKNIGQHIVPQKFLMKHEHLGWTHYFANLEFILALGNYMIPSILINFYIIRKLKKGQILEEGINEAGAVSSFLAAGTSYSNHGIQKDTVLYLLFHVWLSTHMGSYLGCRRYESTRFFTRRERPVEQPKRGRSTASGWT
;
A
#
# COMPACT_ATOMS: atom_id res chain seq x y z
N MET A 1 -0.61 -13.79 23.95
CA MET A 1 -0.80 -12.49 23.26
C MET A 1 0.47 -12.14 22.49
N MET A 2 0.47 -12.24 21.16
CA MET A 2 1.51 -11.64 20.32
C MET A 2 0.82 -10.59 19.45
N GLY A 3 0.71 -9.38 19.97
CA GLY A 3 0.24 -8.22 19.23
C GLY A 3 1.41 -7.40 18.66
N PRO A 4 1.16 -6.42 17.79
CA PRO A 4 2.18 -5.48 17.36
C PRO A 4 2.79 -4.76 18.57
N GLN A 5 4.10 -4.51 18.52
CA GLN A 5 4.83 -3.81 19.58
C GLN A 5 5.04 -2.35 19.20
N LEU A 6 4.82 -1.44 20.15
CA LEU A 6 5.06 -0.02 19.99
C LEU A 6 6.20 0.41 20.90
N PHE A 7 7.25 1.01 20.30
CA PHE A 7 8.40 1.55 21.03
C PHE A 7 8.32 3.07 21.10
N PHE A 8 8.31 3.63 22.30
CA PHE A 8 8.37 5.09 22.51
C PHE A 8 9.82 5.52 22.70
N ALA A 9 10.47 5.94 21.61
CA ALA A 9 11.82 6.48 21.66
C ALA A 9 11.80 8.00 21.94
N ARG A 10 12.25 8.40 23.13
CA ARG A 10 12.39 9.81 23.49
C ARG A 10 13.75 10.34 23.00
N THR A 11 13.74 11.25 22.02
CA THR A 11 14.94 11.89 21.46
C THR A 11 14.84 13.41 21.54
N ILE A 12 15.97 14.10 21.38
CA ILE A 12 16.02 15.56 21.24
C ILE A 12 15.95 15.92 19.75
N LYS A 13 14.98 16.75 19.35
CA LYS A 13 14.88 17.26 17.97
C LYS A 13 16.11 18.12 17.68
N GLY A 14 16.83 17.82 16.59
CA GLY A 14 18.06 18.53 16.24
C GLY A 14 19.24 18.26 17.18
N TYR A 15 19.29 17.09 17.84
CA TYR A 15 20.39 16.72 18.73
C TYR A 15 21.77 16.92 18.10
N GLY A 16 22.63 17.69 18.78
CA GLY A 16 23.99 17.98 18.32
C GLY A 16 24.09 19.13 17.30
N LEU A 17 22.99 19.84 17.06
CA LEU A 17 22.97 21.06 16.25
C LEU A 17 23.09 22.34 17.09
N GLY A 18 23.07 22.25 18.44
CA GLY A 18 23.21 23.43 19.30
C GLY A 18 22.14 24.48 19.02
N GLU A 19 22.55 25.76 18.96
CA GLU A 19 21.62 26.88 18.74
C GLU A 19 20.90 26.83 17.39
N ALA A 20 21.45 26.11 16.41
CA ALA A 20 20.90 25.95 15.07
C ALA A 20 19.52 25.28 15.07
N GLY A 21 19.15 24.55 16.14
CA GLY A 21 17.87 23.86 16.18
C GLY A 21 17.67 22.82 17.27
N GLU A 22 18.62 22.62 18.18
CA GLU A 22 18.50 21.62 19.24
C GLU A 22 17.41 22.00 20.23
N GLY A 23 16.39 21.15 20.34
CA GLY A 23 15.22 21.39 21.18
C GLY A 23 14.30 22.51 20.69
N ARG A 24 14.52 23.04 19.48
CA ARG A 24 13.72 24.16 18.93
C ARG A 24 12.74 23.67 17.85
N ASN A 25 11.56 24.29 17.81
CA ASN A 25 10.57 24.10 16.74
C ASN A 25 10.77 25.09 15.60
N ILE A 26 11.99 25.12 15.04
CA ILE A 26 12.28 25.85 13.81
C ILE A 26 11.55 25.22 12.62
N THR A 27 11.22 26.04 11.61
CA THR A 27 10.54 25.56 10.41
C THR A 27 11.44 24.64 9.60
N HIS A 28 10.89 23.55 9.06
CA HIS A 28 11.64 22.58 8.24
C HIS A 28 12.22 23.16 6.93
N ASN A 29 11.92 24.43 6.61
CA ASN A 29 12.38 25.12 5.41
C ASN A 29 13.71 25.87 5.59
N GLN A 30 14.25 25.95 6.81
CA GLN A 30 15.55 26.57 7.07
C GLN A 30 16.68 25.62 6.64
N LYS A 31 17.02 25.66 5.36
CA LYS A 31 17.94 24.71 4.68
C LYS A 31 19.44 25.01 4.85
N LYS A 32 19.80 26.14 5.45
CA LYS A 32 21.20 26.59 5.53
C LYS A 32 21.65 26.62 6.99
N ILE A 33 22.63 25.77 7.28
CA ILE A 33 23.43 25.81 8.50
C ILE A 33 24.54 26.84 8.25
N ASN A 34 24.82 27.72 9.20
CA ASN A 34 25.91 28.69 9.06
C ASN A 34 27.28 28.06 9.37
N GLU A 35 28.37 28.79 9.14
CA GLU A 35 29.74 28.26 9.34
C GLU A 35 30.03 27.91 10.80
N ASP A 36 29.59 28.75 11.74
CA ASP A 36 29.77 28.53 13.19
C ASP A 36 29.06 27.25 13.67
N GLU A 37 27.87 26.98 13.15
CA GLU A 37 27.09 25.78 13.43
C GLU A 37 27.74 24.51 12.83
N LEU A 38 28.39 24.62 11.66
CA LEU A 38 29.18 23.52 11.08
C LEU A 38 30.42 23.22 11.92
N LEU A 39 31.11 24.25 12.41
CA LEU A 39 32.24 24.09 13.33
C LEU A 39 31.80 23.49 14.67
N TYR A 40 30.66 23.95 15.21
CA TYR A 40 30.04 23.37 16.39
C TYR A 40 29.74 21.88 16.18
N PHE A 41 29.08 21.52 15.08
CA PHE A 41 28.76 20.12 14.75
C PHE A 41 30.02 19.26 14.65
N ARG A 42 31.05 19.74 13.96
CA ARG A 42 32.35 19.06 13.86
C ARG A 42 32.94 18.78 15.24
N ASN A 43 32.99 19.80 16.09
CA ASN A 43 33.55 19.71 17.43
C ASN A 43 32.72 18.76 18.32
N ARG A 44 31.39 18.87 18.25
CA ARG A 44 30.44 18.09 19.05
C ARG A 44 30.52 16.58 18.83
N PHE A 45 30.83 16.17 17.59
CA PHE A 45 30.99 14.76 17.18
C PHE A 45 32.45 14.35 16.97
N ASN A 46 33.40 15.21 17.36
CA ASN A 46 34.85 15.00 17.26
C ASN A 46 35.29 14.53 15.86
N LEU A 47 34.75 15.19 14.82
CA LEU A 47 35.08 14.87 13.43
C LEU A 47 36.49 15.38 13.09
N LYS A 48 37.25 14.56 12.36
CA LYS A 48 38.63 14.85 11.99
C LYS A 48 38.72 15.69 10.71
N PHE A 49 38.22 16.91 10.79
CA PHE A 49 38.30 17.91 9.73
C PHE A 49 39.01 19.16 10.26
N THR A 50 39.77 19.85 9.42
CA THR A 50 40.20 21.23 9.74
C THR A 50 39.01 22.19 9.71
N ASP A 51 39.18 23.42 10.18
CA ASP A 51 38.11 24.43 10.16
C ASP A 51 37.67 24.70 8.71
N ASP A 52 38.63 24.96 7.82
CA ASP A 52 38.41 25.19 6.39
C ASP A 52 37.75 24.00 5.68
N GLU A 53 38.08 22.77 6.08
CA GLU A 53 37.44 21.57 5.55
C GLU A 53 35.99 21.48 6.04
N ALA A 54 35.72 21.74 7.31
CA ALA A 54 34.38 21.64 7.87
C ALA A 54 33.39 22.63 7.24
N MET A 55 33.83 23.86 6.96
CA MET A 55 33.02 24.88 6.28
C MET A 55 32.58 24.45 4.86
N LYS A 56 33.33 23.56 4.20
CA LYS A 56 32.98 23.01 2.88
C LYS A 56 31.98 21.85 2.95
N ALA A 57 31.59 21.43 4.15
CA ALA A 57 30.69 20.29 4.41
C ALA A 57 31.02 19.01 3.61
N PRO A 58 32.27 18.50 3.64
CA PRO A 58 32.69 17.35 2.85
C PRO A 58 32.08 16.05 3.36
N PHE A 59 31.88 15.09 2.46
CA PHE A 59 31.50 13.75 2.85
C PHE A 59 32.62 13.04 3.60
N TYR A 60 32.33 12.55 4.81
CA TYR A 60 33.25 11.73 5.59
C TYR A 60 33.16 10.24 5.20
N ARG A 61 34.28 9.63 4.79
CA ARG A 61 34.34 8.20 4.44
C ARG A 61 35.42 7.48 5.25
N PHE A 62 35.07 6.37 5.89
CA PHE A 62 36.04 5.51 6.54
C PHE A 62 37.00 4.86 5.53
N LYS A 63 38.30 4.83 5.84
CA LYS A 63 39.29 4.07 5.05
C LYS A 63 38.93 2.59 5.03
N LYS A 64 38.98 1.93 3.86
CA LYS A 64 38.59 0.51 3.68
C LYS A 64 39.31 -0.46 4.63
N LYS A 65 40.57 -0.18 4.98
CA LYS A 65 41.37 -1.02 5.89
C LYS A 65 41.13 -0.73 7.38
N SER A 66 40.38 0.32 7.73
CA SER A 66 40.16 0.72 9.12
C SER A 66 39.30 -0.29 9.90
N LYS A 67 39.54 -0.39 11.22
CA LYS A 67 38.72 -1.21 12.13
C LYS A 67 37.24 -0.84 12.05
N LYS A 68 36.92 0.47 11.99
CA LYS A 68 35.55 0.99 11.87
C LYS A 68 34.84 0.51 10.60
N TYR A 69 35.50 0.60 9.45
CA TYR A 69 34.93 0.12 8.18
C TYR A 69 34.69 -1.39 8.19
N LYS A 70 35.67 -2.17 8.68
CA LYS A 70 35.53 -3.63 8.81
C LYS A 70 34.37 -4.00 9.74
N TYR A 71 34.22 -3.30 10.86
CA TYR A 71 33.11 -3.51 11.80
C TYR A 71 31.76 -3.23 11.14
N LEU A 72 31.59 -2.06 10.51
CA LEU A 72 30.34 -1.69 9.83
C LEU A 72 29.95 -2.71 8.75
N LYS A 73 30.92 -3.13 7.93
CA LYS A 73 30.68 -4.14 6.90
C LYS A 73 30.29 -5.48 7.51
N LYS A 74 31.02 -5.95 8.53
CA LYS A 74 30.71 -7.21 9.23
C LYS A 74 29.30 -7.21 9.83
N GLN A 75 28.86 -6.09 10.43
CA GLN A 75 27.50 -6.00 10.95
C GLN A 75 26.44 -6.07 9.85
N ARG A 76 26.68 -5.42 8.69
CA ARG A 76 25.78 -5.55 7.55
C ARG A 76 25.75 -6.96 6.99
N ASP A 77 26.90 -7.61 6.85
CA ASP A 77 27.00 -9.00 6.38
C ASP A 77 26.24 -9.95 7.33
N ASN A 78 26.38 -9.78 8.65
CA ASN A 78 25.62 -10.53 9.67
C ASN A 78 24.09 -10.28 9.60
N LEU A 79 23.67 -9.09 9.15
CA LEU A 79 22.26 -8.70 8.98
C LEU A 79 21.73 -8.96 7.56
N GLY A 80 22.40 -9.80 6.77
CA GLY A 80 21.92 -10.23 5.45
C GLY A 80 22.22 -9.26 4.30
N GLY A 81 23.22 -8.38 4.44
CA GLY A 81 23.67 -7.47 3.37
C GLY A 81 23.29 -6.02 3.63
N PHE A 82 23.12 -5.17 2.61
CA PHE A 82 22.77 -3.75 2.76
C PHE A 82 21.26 -3.50 2.56
N LEU A 83 20.69 -2.58 3.35
CA LEU A 83 19.31 -2.12 3.25
C LEU A 83 19.24 -0.59 3.37
N PRO A 84 18.28 0.09 2.73
CA PRO A 84 17.24 -0.47 1.85
C PRO A 84 17.81 -0.94 0.51
N SER A 85 17.18 -1.97 -0.08
CA SER A 85 17.47 -2.48 -1.41
C SER A 85 16.16 -2.85 -2.10
N ARG A 86 16.07 -2.61 -3.40
CA ARG A 86 14.88 -2.91 -4.21
C ARG A 86 15.31 -3.66 -5.47
N THR A 87 14.69 -4.81 -5.71
CA THR A 87 14.99 -5.64 -6.90
C THR A 87 13.70 -6.18 -7.52
N ASP A 88 13.62 -6.25 -8.85
CA ASP A 88 12.57 -6.98 -9.56
C ASP A 88 13.10 -8.37 -9.95
N LYS A 89 12.98 -9.33 -9.03
CA LYS A 89 13.39 -10.74 -9.25
C LYS A 89 12.18 -11.65 -9.53
N SER A 90 11.02 -11.05 -9.79
CA SER A 90 9.78 -11.77 -9.93
C SER A 90 9.76 -12.60 -11.22
N LYS A 91 9.22 -13.83 -11.14
CA LYS A 91 8.98 -14.67 -12.34
C LYS A 91 7.74 -14.17 -13.07
N ASN A 92 7.77 -14.19 -14.40
CA ASN A 92 6.59 -13.90 -15.21
C ASN A 92 5.48 -14.92 -14.94
N LEU A 93 4.22 -14.49 -14.93
CA LEU A 93 3.08 -15.40 -14.91
C LEU A 93 2.79 -15.94 -16.31
N LYS A 94 2.34 -17.19 -16.38
CA LYS A 94 1.74 -17.73 -17.59
C LYS A 94 0.31 -17.20 -17.70
N VAL A 95 0.11 -16.23 -18.57
CA VAL A 95 -1.20 -15.63 -18.83
C VAL A 95 -2.09 -16.65 -19.54
N PRO A 96 -3.37 -16.82 -19.13
CA PRO A 96 -4.31 -17.70 -19.81
C PRO A 96 -4.64 -17.18 -21.21
N ASP A 97 -5.04 -18.10 -22.09
CA ASP A 97 -5.48 -17.76 -23.44
C ASP A 97 -6.84 -17.03 -23.42
N LEU A 98 -7.11 -16.21 -24.45
CA LEU A 98 -8.35 -15.45 -24.56
C LEU A 98 -9.62 -16.32 -24.54
N SER A 99 -9.50 -17.60 -24.90
CA SER A 99 -10.59 -18.58 -24.82
C SER A 99 -11.27 -18.66 -23.45
N ILE A 100 -10.57 -18.38 -22.34
CA ILE A 100 -11.21 -18.39 -21.02
C ILE A 100 -12.30 -17.32 -20.88
N PHE A 101 -12.24 -16.26 -21.70
CA PHE A 101 -13.20 -15.16 -21.70
C PHE A 101 -14.27 -15.29 -22.78
N LYS A 102 -14.34 -16.43 -23.49
CA LYS A 102 -15.26 -16.59 -24.62
C LYS A 102 -16.71 -16.23 -24.26
N GLU A 103 -17.21 -16.67 -23.10
CA GLU A 103 -18.55 -16.31 -22.60
C GLU A 103 -18.76 -14.79 -22.44
N LEU A 104 -17.71 -14.03 -22.09
CA LEU A 104 -17.79 -12.58 -21.98
C LEU A 104 -17.71 -11.89 -23.35
N ILE A 105 -16.94 -12.46 -24.27
CA ILE A 105 -16.74 -11.94 -25.63
C ILE A 105 -17.99 -12.17 -26.49
N ASP A 106 -18.61 -13.34 -26.37
CA ASP A 106 -19.83 -13.73 -27.09
C ASP A 106 -21.05 -12.88 -26.66
N GLY A 107 -20.92 -12.14 -25.56
CA GLY A 107 -21.94 -11.23 -25.04
C GLY A 107 -23.05 -11.94 -24.26
N SER A 108 -24.00 -11.17 -23.75
CA SER A 108 -25.08 -11.69 -22.89
C SER A 108 -26.34 -12.12 -23.66
N GLY A 109 -26.30 -12.12 -25.00
CA GLY A 109 -27.46 -12.34 -25.86
C GLY A 109 -28.61 -11.39 -25.50
N ASP A 110 -29.80 -11.94 -25.30
CA ASP A 110 -31.00 -11.16 -24.95
C ASP A 110 -31.06 -10.71 -23.48
N ARG A 111 -30.14 -11.20 -22.64
CA ARG A 111 -30.12 -10.83 -21.22
C ARG A 111 -29.42 -9.50 -21.03
N LYS A 112 -30.10 -8.55 -20.38
CA LYS A 112 -29.46 -7.30 -19.93
C LYS A 112 -28.60 -7.57 -18.70
N ILE A 113 -27.29 -7.33 -18.82
CA ILE A 113 -26.35 -7.39 -17.70
C ILE A 113 -25.72 -6.04 -17.45
N SER A 114 -25.41 -5.73 -16.19
CA SER A 114 -24.60 -4.55 -15.88
C SER A 114 -23.12 -4.83 -16.17
N THR A 115 -22.36 -3.77 -16.43
CA THR A 115 -20.90 -3.90 -16.55
C THR A 115 -20.27 -4.43 -15.26
N THR A 116 -20.89 -4.22 -14.10
CA THR A 116 -20.43 -4.78 -12.81
C THR A 116 -20.58 -6.29 -12.79
N MET A 117 -21.71 -6.82 -13.28
CA MET A 117 -21.89 -8.27 -13.42
C MET A 117 -20.88 -8.88 -14.40
N ALA A 118 -20.62 -8.23 -15.53
CA ALA A 118 -19.59 -8.68 -16.48
C ALA A 118 -18.18 -8.69 -15.86
N TYR A 119 -17.85 -7.67 -15.06
CA TYR A 119 -16.56 -7.57 -14.37
C TYR A 119 -16.37 -8.61 -13.27
N VAL A 120 -17.42 -8.88 -12.48
CA VAL A 120 -17.38 -9.95 -11.48
C VAL A 120 -17.16 -11.30 -12.15
N ARG A 121 -17.86 -11.58 -13.26
CA ARG A 121 -17.65 -12.79 -14.06
C ARG A 121 -16.21 -12.91 -14.57
N LEU A 122 -15.63 -11.82 -15.05
CA LEU A 122 -14.22 -11.77 -15.47
C LEU A 122 -13.28 -12.20 -14.34
N ILE A 123 -13.46 -11.65 -13.14
CA ILE A 123 -12.63 -12.03 -11.99
C ILE A 123 -12.85 -13.51 -11.63
N THR A 124 -14.09 -13.99 -11.63
CA THR A 124 -14.41 -15.39 -11.34
C THR A 124 -13.74 -16.37 -12.32
N LEU A 125 -13.66 -16.02 -13.60
CA LEU A 125 -12.95 -16.83 -14.60
C LEU A 125 -11.44 -16.88 -14.30
N LEU A 126 -10.85 -15.75 -13.95
CA LEU A 126 -9.44 -15.66 -13.60
C LEU A 126 -9.10 -16.42 -12.31
N THR A 127 -9.95 -16.36 -11.29
CA THR A 127 -9.72 -17.08 -10.01
C THR A 127 -9.80 -18.59 -10.18
N LYS A 128 -10.50 -19.08 -11.22
CA LYS A 128 -10.61 -20.51 -11.55
C LYS A 128 -9.45 -21.04 -12.40
N ASP A 129 -8.67 -20.15 -13.03
CA ASP A 129 -7.53 -20.57 -13.85
C ASP A 129 -6.42 -21.17 -12.97
N LYS A 130 -5.84 -22.30 -13.42
CA LYS A 130 -4.83 -23.03 -12.65
C LYS A 130 -3.48 -22.32 -12.57
N ASN A 131 -3.17 -21.44 -13.52
CA ASN A 131 -1.87 -20.77 -13.59
C ASN A 131 -1.86 -19.46 -12.80
N ILE A 132 -2.94 -18.68 -12.92
CA ILE A 132 -3.01 -17.35 -12.32
C ILE A 132 -3.95 -17.27 -11.11
N GLY A 133 -4.88 -18.21 -10.94
CA GLY A 133 -5.97 -18.12 -9.98
C GLY A 133 -5.49 -17.81 -8.56
N GLN A 134 -4.46 -18.50 -8.08
CA GLN A 134 -3.87 -18.27 -6.74
C GLN A 134 -3.22 -16.89 -6.55
N HIS A 135 -2.92 -16.17 -7.63
CA HIS A 135 -2.34 -14.84 -7.63
C HIS A 135 -3.38 -13.73 -7.79
N ILE A 136 -4.64 -14.10 -8.01
CA ILE A 136 -5.75 -13.18 -8.08
C ILE A 136 -6.26 -12.96 -6.67
N VAL A 137 -6.20 -11.71 -6.19
CA VAL A 137 -6.72 -11.35 -4.88
C VAL A 137 -7.87 -10.37 -5.09
N PRO A 138 -9.13 -10.84 -5.04
CA PRO A 138 -10.27 -9.94 -5.06
C PRO A 138 -10.35 -9.19 -3.74
N GLN A 139 -10.45 -7.87 -3.80
CA GLN A 139 -10.61 -7.04 -2.60
C GLN A 139 -12.03 -6.47 -2.51
N LYS A 140 -12.60 -6.57 -1.32
CA LYS A 140 -14.01 -6.29 -1.01
C LYS A 140 -14.08 -5.11 -0.04
N PHE A 141 -14.83 -4.09 -0.43
CA PHE A 141 -14.76 -2.75 0.17
C PHE A 141 -15.99 -2.36 1.03
N LEU A 142 -17.09 -3.09 0.99
CA LEU A 142 -18.36 -2.60 1.54
C LEU A 142 -19.22 -3.73 2.07
N MET A 143 -19.76 -3.60 3.30
CA MET A 143 -20.74 -4.53 3.89
C MET A 143 -22.02 -4.75 3.06
N LYS A 144 -22.26 -3.95 2.01
CA LYS A 144 -23.46 -3.99 1.16
C LYS A 144 -23.29 -4.95 -0.02
N HIS A 145 -23.18 -6.25 0.26
CA HIS A 145 -22.82 -7.27 -0.75
C HIS A 145 -23.98 -7.72 -1.64
N GLU A 146 -25.21 -7.68 -1.15
CA GLU A 146 -26.37 -8.24 -1.87
C GLU A 146 -26.71 -7.46 -3.14
N HIS A 147 -26.55 -6.13 -3.14
CA HIS A 147 -26.98 -5.31 -4.28
C HIS A 147 -26.06 -5.38 -5.50
N LEU A 148 -24.81 -5.85 -5.35
CA LEU A 148 -23.85 -5.92 -6.45
C LEU A 148 -23.73 -7.34 -7.04
N GLY A 149 -24.47 -8.31 -6.51
CA GLY A 149 -24.46 -9.70 -7.00
C GLY A 149 -23.17 -10.48 -6.70
N TRP A 150 -22.22 -9.90 -5.97
CA TRP A 150 -20.91 -10.51 -5.66
C TRP A 150 -21.02 -11.83 -4.92
N THR A 151 -22.04 -11.97 -4.06
CA THR A 151 -22.18 -13.09 -3.14
C THR A 151 -22.36 -14.44 -3.85
N HIS A 152 -23.02 -14.45 -5.01
CA HIS A 152 -23.23 -15.68 -5.79
C HIS A 152 -21.98 -16.11 -6.58
N TYR A 153 -21.17 -15.16 -7.05
CA TYR A 153 -20.02 -15.46 -7.92
C TYR A 153 -18.77 -15.92 -7.17
N PHE A 154 -18.69 -15.61 -5.88
CA PHE A 154 -17.57 -15.96 -5.01
C PHE A 154 -17.91 -17.02 -3.96
N ALA A 155 -19.06 -17.70 -4.09
CA ALA A 155 -19.50 -18.74 -3.14
C ALA A 155 -18.47 -19.87 -2.96
N ASN A 156 -17.62 -20.10 -3.96
CA ASN A 156 -16.56 -21.13 -3.92
C ASN A 156 -15.21 -20.61 -3.36
N LEU A 157 -15.08 -19.30 -3.08
CA LEU A 157 -13.87 -18.72 -2.52
C LEU A 157 -14.07 -18.38 -1.05
N GLU A 158 -13.07 -18.70 -0.24
CA GLU A 158 -13.05 -18.38 1.18
C GLU A 158 -12.56 -16.94 1.43
N PHE A 159 -13.03 -16.33 2.52
CA PHE A 159 -12.72 -14.94 2.88
C PHE A 159 -11.63 -14.86 3.94
N ILE A 160 -10.66 -13.97 3.74
CA ILE A 160 -9.76 -13.44 4.78
C ILE A 160 -10.33 -12.11 5.25
N LEU A 161 -10.61 -12.03 6.56
CA LEU A 161 -10.95 -10.77 7.22
C LEU A 161 -9.65 -10.12 7.71
N ALA A 162 -9.31 -8.97 7.16
CA ALA A 162 -8.19 -8.18 7.61
C ALA A 162 -8.61 -7.42 8.88
N LEU A 163 -8.04 -7.83 10.02
CA LEU A 163 -8.20 -7.21 11.35
C LEU A 163 -9.59 -7.37 11.99
N GLY A 164 -9.60 -7.43 13.32
CA GLY A 164 -10.75 -7.76 14.18
C GLY A 164 -11.91 -6.76 14.18
N ASN A 165 -12.47 -6.45 13.01
CA ASN A 165 -13.80 -5.84 12.92
C ASN A 165 -14.83 -6.92 13.28
N TYR A 166 -15.17 -6.99 14.59
CA TYR A 166 -16.09 -7.96 15.18
C TYR A 166 -17.56 -7.70 14.87
N MET A 167 -17.89 -6.70 14.05
CA MET A 167 -19.25 -6.51 13.58
C MET A 167 -19.53 -7.47 12.43
N ILE A 168 -19.90 -8.70 12.78
CA ILE A 168 -20.74 -9.54 11.94
C ILE A 168 -22.16 -9.04 12.19
N PRO A 169 -22.81 -8.32 11.26
CA PRO A 169 -24.23 -8.03 11.38
C PRO A 169 -24.99 -9.35 11.55
N SER A 170 -25.94 -9.40 12.49
CA SER A 170 -26.83 -10.56 12.68
C SER A 170 -27.56 -10.99 11.39
N ILE A 171 -27.62 -10.13 10.38
CA ILE A 171 -28.19 -10.41 9.05
C ILE A 171 -27.35 -11.39 8.21
N LEU A 172 -26.07 -11.60 8.52
CA LEU A 172 -25.21 -12.55 7.79
C LEU A 172 -25.44 -14.02 8.18
N ILE A 173 -26.25 -14.28 9.21
CA ILE A 173 -26.48 -15.63 9.77
C ILE A 173 -27.31 -16.52 8.85
N ASN A 174 -28.15 -15.95 7.97
CA ASN A 174 -29.14 -16.76 7.25
C ASN A 174 -28.77 -17.20 5.82
N PHE A 175 -27.65 -16.77 5.25
CA PHE A 175 -27.30 -17.19 3.88
C PHE A 175 -25.85 -17.61 3.64
N TYR A 176 -24.90 -17.28 4.52
CA TYR A 176 -23.48 -17.58 4.26
C TYR A 176 -22.75 -17.95 5.54
N ILE A 177 -22.31 -19.20 5.64
CA ILE A 177 -21.30 -19.59 6.62
C ILE A 177 -20.00 -18.91 6.16
N ILE A 178 -19.71 -17.70 6.65
CA ILE A 178 -18.38 -17.09 6.51
C ILE A 178 -17.42 -17.96 7.32
N ARG A 179 -16.86 -18.99 6.68
CA ARG A 179 -15.75 -19.76 7.23
C ARG A 179 -14.53 -18.85 7.22
N LYS A 180 -14.18 -18.35 8.41
CA LYS A 180 -12.93 -17.63 8.65
C LYS A 180 -11.77 -18.61 8.53
N LEU A 181 -11.05 -18.57 7.42
CA LEU A 181 -9.91 -19.44 7.21
C LEU A 181 -8.68 -18.62 6.86
N LYS A 182 -7.54 -18.96 7.48
CA LYS A 182 -6.22 -18.35 7.19
C LYS A 182 -5.78 -18.55 5.72
N LYS A 183 -6.53 -19.36 4.96
CA LYS A 183 -6.26 -19.74 3.57
C LYS A 183 -7.27 -19.14 2.57
N GLY A 184 -8.08 -18.16 2.98
CA GLY A 184 -8.99 -17.47 2.07
C GLY A 184 -8.27 -16.68 0.99
N GLN A 185 -8.99 -16.34 -0.08
CA GLN A 185 -8.43 -15.65 -1.24
C GLN A 185 -8.97 -14.21 -1.37
N ILE A 186 -10.13 -13.93 -0.78
CA ILE A 186 -10.77 -12.61 -0.83
C ILE A 186 -10.41 -11.81 0.42
N LEU A 187 -9.93 -10.58 0.24
CA LEU A 187 -9.67 -9.65 1.35
C LEU A 187 -10.89 -8.77 1.63
N GLU A 188 -11.44 -8.86 2.84
CA GLU A 188 -12.48 -7.96 3.36
C GLU A 188 -11.87 -7.06 4.44
N GLU A 189 -11.96 -5.75 4.23
CA GLU A 189 -11.40 -4.72 5.12
C GLU A 189 -12.48 -4.00 5.94
N GLY A 190 -13.76 -4.27 5.65
CA GLY A 190 -14.89 -3.53 6.22
C GLY A 190 -14.94 -2.09 5.72
N ILE A 191 -15.53 -1.19 6.51
CA ILE A 191 -15.61 0.25 6.21
C ILE A 191 -14.25 0.90 6.53
N ASN A 192 -13.25 0.63 5.69
CA ASN A 192 -11.88 1.15 5.86
C ASN A 192 -11.17 1.33 4.50
N GLU A 193 -11.37 2.48 3.84
CA GLU A 193 -10.72 2.82 2.57
C GLU A 193 -9.20 2.80 2.67
N ALA A 194 -8.66 3.32 3.77
CA ALA A 194 -7.21 3.46 3.95
C ALA A 194 -6.55 2.10 4.18
N GLY A 195 -7.15 1.23 4.98
CA GLY A 195 -6.75 -0.16 5.13
C GLY A 195 -6.82 -0.89 3.80
N ALA A 196 -7.90 -0.71 3.05
CA ALA A 196 -8.05 -1.32 1.75
C ALA A 196 -6.96 -0.90 0.75
N VAL A 197 -6.65 0.39 0.66
CA VAL A 197 -5.55 0.87 -0.19
C VAL A 197 -4.19 0.37 0.29
N SER A 198 -3.98 0.27 1.61
CA SER A 198 -2.72 -0.20 2.17
C SER A 198 -2.47 -1.67 1.84
N SER A 199 -3.47 -2.53 2.05
CA SER A 199 -3.46 -3.93 1.60
C SER A 199 -3.28 -4.02 0.09
N PHE A 200 -3.86 -3.07 -0.65
CA PHE A 200 -3.75 -3.03 -2.08
C PHE A 200 -2.34 -2.72 -2.58
N LEU A 201 -1.70 -1.71 -2.00
CA LEU A 201 -0.31 -1.35 -2.27
C LEU A 201 0.64 -2.49 -1.88
N ALA A 202 0.41 -3.13 -0.73
CA ALA A 202 1.22 -4.23 -0.26
C ALA A 202 1.19 -5.43 -1.24
N ALA A 203 0.01 -5.83 -1.70
CA ALA A 203 -0.12 -6.90 -2.68
C ALA A 203 0.42 -6.50 -4.07
N GLY A 204 0.17 -5.28 -4.54
CA GLY A 204 0.66 -4.79 -5.83
C GLY A 204 2.17 -4.50 -5.89
N THR A 205 2.87 -4.49 -4.75
CA THR A 205 4.35 -4.37 -4.65
C THR A 205 5.03 -5.66 -4.20
N SER A 206 4.25 -6.73 -3.94
CA SER A 206 4.75 -8.03 -3.51
C SER A 206 5.78 -8.64 -4.48
N TYR A 207 5.66 -8.34 -5.76
CA TYR A 207 6.61 -8.79 -6.79
C TYR A 207 8.03 -8.26 -6.54
N SER A 208 8.16 -7.04 -6.03
CA SER A 208 9.45 -6.40 -5.75
C SER A 208 9.93 -6.66 -4.32
N ASN A 209 9.01 -6.69 -3.35
CA ASN A 209 9.35 -6.84 -1.93
C ASN A 209 9.64 -8.30 -1.54
N HIS A 210 8.91 -9.25 -2.14
CA HIS A 210 8.99 -10.67 -1.79
C HIS A 210 9.42 -11.57 -2.95
N GLY A 211 9.60 -11.02 -4.16
CA GLY A 211 9.93 -11.83 -5.35
C GLY A 211 8.82 -12.80 -5.77
N ILE A 212 7.60 -12.61 -5.26
CA ILE A 212 6.41 -13.33 -5.69
C ILE A 212 6.14 -12.95 -7.16
N GLN A 213 5.48 -13.81 -7.93
CA GLN A 213 5.34 -13.63 -9.39
C GLN A 213 4.84 -12.23 -9.79
N LYS A 214 5.33 -11.78 -10.95
CA LYS A 214 5.34 -10.38 -11.44
C LYS A 214 3.96 -9.74 -11.58
N ASP A 215 2.94 -10.58 -11.69
CA ASP A 215 1.59 -10.19 -12.04
C ASP A 215 0.58 -10.72 -11.01
N THR A 216 0.88 -10.60 -9.70
CA THR A 216 -0.17 -10.69 -8.66
C THR A 216 -1.25 -9.68 -9.01
N VAL A 217 -2.34 -10.16 -9.61
CA VAL A 217 -3.39 -9.28 -10.11
C VAL A 217 -4.37 -9.02 -8.98
N LEU A 218 -4.16 -7.87 -8.36
CA LEU A 218 -5.05 -7.37 -7.35
C LEU A 218 -6.20 -6.62 -8.03
N TYR A 219 -7.43 -7.09 -7.80
CA TYR A 219 -8.63 -6.47 -8.37
C TYR A 219 -9.34 -5.67 -7.29
N LEU A 220 -9.34 -4.34 -7.48
CA LEU A 220 -10.09 -3.40 -6.66
C LEU A 220 -11.35 -2.96 -7.42
N LEU A 221 -12.52 -3.29 -6.87
CA LEU A 221 -13.78 -2.64 -7.25
C LEU A 221 -13.90 -1.36 -6.44
N PHE A 222 -13.84 -0.21 -7.11
CA PHE A 222 -13.74 1.10 -6.47
C PHE A 222 -15.02 1.94 -6.64
N HIS A 223 -15.58 2.40 -5.53
CA HIS A 223 -16.67 3.37 -5.45
C HIS A 223 -16.10 4.78 -5.29
N VAL A 224 -16.48 5.72 -6.17
CA VAL A 224 -16.35 7.20 -6.25
C VAL A 224 -15.52 8.00 -5.21
N TRP A 225 -15.37 7.58 -3.96
CA TRP A 225 -14.84 8.34 -2.82
C TRP A 225 -13.30 8.43 -2.66
N LEU A 226 -12.50 7.46 -3.11
CA LEU A 226 -11.03 7.49 -3.00
C LEU A 226 -10.34 8.57 -3.85
N SER A 227 -10.83 8.91 -5.05
CA SER A 227 -10.18 9.97 -5.84
C SER A 227 -10.26 11.34 -5.14
N THR A 228 -11.28 11.54 -4.32
CA THR A 228 -11.55 12.80 -3.62
C THR A 228 -10.91 12.86 -2.23
N HIS A 229 -10.83 11.73 -1.51
CA HIS A 229 -10.34 11.69 -0.12
C HIS A 229 -8.94 11.08 0.06
N MET A 230 -8.42 10.36 -0.94
CA MET A 230 -7.20 9.55 -0.81
C MET A 230 -6.20 9.81 -1.95
N GLY A 231 -6.24 11.01 -2.54
CA GLY A 231 -5.34 11.42 -3.62
C GLY A 231 -3.85 11.30 -3.29
N SER A 232 -3.48 11.52 -2.03
CA SER A 232 -2.11 11.34 -1.53
C SER A 232 -1.65 9.87 -1.59
N TYR A 233 -2.48 8.93 -1.14
CA TYR A 233 -2.21 7.49 -1.22
C TYR A 233 -2.19 6.98 -2.66
N LEU A 234 -3.03 7.54 -3.53
CA LEU A 234 -3.00 7.30 -4.97
C LEU A 234 -1.70 7.80 -5.60
N GLY A 235 -1.15 8.92 -5.14
CA GLY A 235 0.15 9.45 -5.54
C GLY A 235 1.31 8.52 -5.21
N CYS A 236 1.30 7.89 -4.02
CA CYS A 236 2.31 6.90 -3.62
C CYS A 236 2.42 5.71 -4.59
N ARG A 237 1.33 5.34 -5.29
CA ARG A 237 1.30 4.23 -6.26
C ARG A 237 2.35 4.37 -7.36
N ARG A 238 2.53 5.59 -7.87
CA ARG A 238 3.48 5.86 -8.95
C ARG A 238 4.93 5.81 -8.45
N TYR A 239 5.16 6.25 -7.22
CA TYR A 239 6.47 6.15 -6.57
C TYR A 239 6.84 4.70 -6.22
N GLU A 240 5.86 3.89 -5.85
CA GLU A 240 6.08 2.50 -5.45
C GLU A 240 6.09 1.51 -6.63
N SER A 241 5.84 1.96 -7.86
CA SER A 241 5.73 1.12 -9.07
C SER A 241 4.75 -0.05 -8.88
N THR A 242 3.59 0.22 -8.25
CA THR A 242 2.55 -0.78 -8.02
C THR A 242 1.94 -1.24 -9.36
N ARG A 243 1.81 -2.56 -9.59
CA ARG A 243 1.18 -3.14 -10.79
C ARG A 243 -0.21 -3.67 -10.44
N PHE A 244 -1.27 -3.22 -11.13
CA PHE A 244 -2.64 -3.56 -10.75
C PHE A 244 -3.73 -3.19 -11.78
N PHE A 245 -4.97 -3.61 -11.51
CA PHE A 245 -6.20 -3.11 -12.15
C PHE A 245 -7.14 -2.46 -11.13
N THR A 246 -7.69 -1.29 -11.47
CA THR A 246 -8.72 -0.60 -10.67
C THR A 246 -9.91 -0.27 -11.55
N ARG A 247 -11.13 -0.49 -11.05
CA ARG A 247 -12.37 -0.07 -11.72
C ARG A 247 -13.03 1.08 -10.96
N ARG A 248 -13.19 2.24 -11.59
CA ARG A 248 -13.96 3.37 -11.06
C ARG A 248 -15.42 3.28 -11.51
N GLU A 249 -16.35 3.16 -10.58
CA GLU A 249 -17.76 3.36 -10.89
C GLU A 249 -18.07 4.87 -11.02
N ARG A 250 -18.77 5.28 -12.08
CA ARG A 250 -19.34 6.64 -12.17
C ARG A 250 -20.64 6.66 -11.36
N PRO A 251 -20.93 7.74 -10.62
CA PRO A 251 -22.24 7.86 -9.98
C PRO A 251 -23.32 7.83 -11.07
N VAL A 252 -24.38 7.07 -10.82
CA VAL A 252 -25.64 7.20 -11.58
C VAL A 252 -26.11 8.64 -11.37
N GLU A 253 -26.45 9.36 -12.44
CA GLU A 253 -27.05 10.70 -12.33
C GLU A 253 -28.22 10.63 -11.36
N GLN A 254 -28.05 11.19 -10.16
CA GLN A 254 -29.19 11.46 -9.31
C GLN A 254 -30.00 12.57 -9.99
N PRO A 255 -31.34 12.47 -10.06
CA PRO A 255 -32.15 13.56 -10.55
C PRO A 255 -31.79 14.81 -9.74
N LYS A 256 -31.51 15.91 -10.43
CA LYS A 256 -31.08 17.19 -9.84
C LYS A 256 -31.99 17.56 -8.67
N ARG A 257 -31.58 17.25 -7.43
CA ARG A 257 -32.15 17.91 -6.25
C ARG A 257 -31.64 19.34 -6.27
N GLY A 258 -32.58 20.28 -6.28
CA GLY A 258 -32.32 21.70 -6.40
C GLY A 258 -31.25 22.16 -5.42
N ARG A 259 -30.31 22.97 -5.92
CA ARG A 259 -29.35 23.69 -5.07
C ARG A 259 -30.14 24.66 -4.20
N SER A 260 -30.25 24.38 -2.90
CA SER A 260 -30.37 25.47 -1.93
C SER A 260 -28.96 25.96 -1.64
N THR A 261 -28.67 27.18 -2.10
CA THR A 261 -27.50 27.94 -1.69
C THR A 261 -27.69 28.38 -0.25
N ALA A 262 -26.83 27.91 0.65
CA ALA A 262 -26.60 28.57 1.94
C ALA A 262 -25.15 29.06 1.95
N SER A 263 -25.03 30.37 1.80
CA SER A 263 -23.84 31.21 1.88
C SER A 263 -23.44 31.48 3.35
N GLY A 264 -22.13 31.58 3.61
CA GLY A 264 -21.55 32.07 4.87
C GLY A 264 -21.54 31.02 5.97
N TRP A 265 -20.48 30.83 6.76
CA TRP A 265 -19.65 31.85 7.40
C TRP A 265 -18.21 31.38 7.61
N THR A 266 -17.35 32.38 7.73
CA THR A 266 -16.01 32.41 8.34
C THR A 266 -15.81 31.51 9.55
#